data_AF-A0A167RG36-F1
#
_entry.id   AF-A0A167RG36-F1
#
_cell.length_a   1.000
_cell.length_b   1.000
_cell.length_c   1.000
_cell.angle_alpha   90.00
_cell.angle_beta   90.00
_cell.angle_gamma   90.00
#
_symmetry.space_group_name_H-M   'P 1'
#
loop_
_entity.id
_entity.type
_entity.pdbx_description
1 polymer ?
#
loop_
_entity_poly.entity_id
_entity_poly.type
_entity_poly.pdbx_seq_one_letter_code
_entity_poly.pdbx_strand_id
1 'polypeptide(L)'
;MTSRPYPYNLAQSGLILESLLATSALDEISTAEPSLGALARHLLYAGHVLPSLHPRPRGEQVLRSGVAFWMYPTGGKGPYEMLPDGRVAKHGLLVTAERGATVQDVVLAVQERMPERGVEHVHVPASVPEEDV
;
A
#
# COMPACT_ATOMS: atom_id res chain seq x y z
N MET A 1 -9.85 -5.19 28.60
CA MET A 1 -8.84 -4.68 27.64
C MET A 1 -7.80 -5.76 27.40
N THR A 2 -7.99 -6.61 26.40
CA THR A 2 -7.06 -7.69 26.05
C THR A 2 -6.26 -7.29 24.80
N SER A 3 -5.05 -6.80 25.02
CA SER A 3 -4.02 -6.67 23.98
C SER A 3 -3.82 -8.04 23.30
N ARG A 4 -4.03 -8.12 21.99
CA ARG A 4 -3.77 -9.35 21.22
C ARG A 4 -2.24 -9.48 21.02
N PRO A 5 -1.59 -10.56 21.50
CA PRO A 5 -0.14 -10.68 21.52
C PRO A 5 0.39 -11.36 20.24
N TYR A 6 0.08 -10.79 19.07
CA TYR A 6 0.62 -11.25 17.79
C TYR A 6 1.48 -10.15 17.13
N PRO A 7 2.54 -10.50 16.38
CA PRO A 7 3.72 -9.66 16.21
C PRO A 7 3.57 -8.65 15.06
N TYR A 8 2.44 -7.96 14.96
CA TYR A 8 2.25 -6.91 13.97
C TYR A 8 2.98 -5.62 14.34
N ASN A 9 3.25 -5.42 15.63
CA ASN A 9 3.73 -4.14 16.17
C ASN A 9 5.27 -4.06 16.25
N LEU A 10 5.98 -5.14 15.91
CA LEU A 10 7.43 -5.31 16.12
C LEU A 10 8.24 -5.37 14.81
N ALA A 11 7.63 -5.06 13.68
CA ALA A 11 8.38 -4.89 12.45
C ALA A 11 9.16 -3.57 12.52
N GLN A 12 10.40 -3.61 13.03
CA GLN A 12 11.36 -2.53 12.77
C GLN A 12 11.55 -2.45 11.27
N SER A 13 11.10 -1.33 10.69
CA SER A 13 10.81 -1.15 9.27
C SER A 13 11.98 -1.42 8.34
N GLY A 14 13.24 -1.27 8.79
CA GLY A 14 14.43 -1.46 7.94
C GLY A 14 14.61 -2.89 7.42
N LEU A 15 14.79 -3.87 8.31
CA LEU A 15 15.18 -5.23 7.91
C LEU A 15 14.06 -6.00 7.19
N ILE A 16 12.80 -5.75 7.54
CA ILE A 16 11.65 -6.39 6.88
C ILE A 16 11.40 -5.76 5.52
N LEU A 17 11.52 -4.44 5.38
CA LEU A 17 11.42 -3.78 4.08
C LEU A 17 12.53 -4.27 3.14
N GLU A 18 13.78 -4.29 3.59
CA GLU A 18 14.91 -4.81 2.83
C GLU A 18 14.70 -6.28 2.42
N SER A 19 14.23 -7.12 3.35
CA SER A 19 13.94 -8.52 3.09
C SER A 19 12.80 -8.70 2.07
N LEU A 20 11.70 -7.96 2.22
CA LEU A 20 10.58 -7.99 1.27
C LEU A 20 11.01 -7.51 -0.11
N LEU A 21 11.85 -6.48 -0.18
CA LEU A 21 12.38 -5.99 -1.44
C LEU A 21 13.29 -6.99 -2.14
N ALA A 22 14.09 -7.73 -1.38
CA ALA A 22 14.94 -8.80 -1.92
C ALA A 22 14.14 -9.95 -2.53
N THR A 23 12.91 -10.22 -2.05
CA THR A 23 12.08 -11.31 -2.61
C THR A 23 11.59 -11.04 -4.02
N SER A 24 11.46 -9.76 -4.43
CA SER A 24 10.85 -9.35 -5.70
C SER A 24 9.50 -10.01 -6.01
N ALA A 25 8.76 -10.43 -4.98
CA ALA A 25 7.53 -11.22 -5.09
C ALA A 25 6.26 -10.40 -4.88
N LEU A 26 6.38 -9.07 -4.83
CA LEU A 26 5.25 -8.16 -4.64
C LEU A 26 4.68 -7.75 -5.99
N ASP A 27 3.36 -7.57 -6.05
CA ASP A 27 2.72 -6.95 -7.20
C ASP A 27 3.27 -5.53 -7.38
N GLU A 28 3.63 -5.17 -8.60
CA GLU A 28 4.19 -3.86 -8.93
C GLU A 28 3.17 -3.04 -9.72
N ILE A 29 2.99 -1.79 -9.31
CA ILE A 29 1.97 -0.89 -9.88
C ILE A 29 2.62 0.46 -10.19
N SER A 30 2.53 0.87 -11.45
CA SER A 30 3.03 2.18 -11.89
C SER A 30 2.03 3.30 -11.58
N THR A 31 2.53 4.51 -11.31
CA THR A 31 1.71 5.73 -11.24
C THR A 31 1.31 6.30 -12.62
N ALA A 32 1.31 5.49 -13.69
CA ALA A 32 1.08 5.95 -15.06
C ALA A 32 -0.30 6.58 -15.28
N GLU A 33 -1.30 6.15 -14.50
CA GLU A 33 -2.64 6.71 -14.55
C GLU A 33 -2.76 7.89 -13.57
N PRO A 34 -3.09 9.12 -14.04
CA PRO A 34 -3.16 10.31 -13.17
C PRO A 34 -4.14 10.20 -12.01
N SER A 35 -5.19 9.37 -12.16
CA SER A 35 -6.20 9.11 -11.13
C SER A 35 -5.88 7.88 -10.27
N LEU A 36 -4.73 7.24 -10.46
CA LEU A 36 -4.37 5.97 -9.83
C LEU A 36 -5.43 4.87 -10.06
N GLY A 37 -6.07 4.86 -11.24
CA GLY A 37 -7.11 3.87 -11.57
C GLY A 37 -6.60 2.42 -11.56
N ALA A 38 -5.34 2.19 -11.95
CA ALA A 38 -4.67 0.90 -11.84
C ALA A 38 -4.55 0.42 -10.38
N LEU A 39 -4.21 1.32 -9.45
CA LEU A 39 -4.16 1.03 -8.02
C LEU A 39 -5.55 0.68 -7.48
N ALA A 40 -6.55 1.51 -7.76
CA ALA A 40 -7.93 1.25 -7.32
C ALA A 40 -8.43 -0.11 -7.83
N ARG A 41 -8.13 -0.43 -9.09
CA ARG A 41 -8.47 -1.73 -9.70
C ARG A 41 -7.74 -2.89 -9.02
N HIS A 42 -6.44 -2.75 -8.75
CA HIS A 42 -5.68 -3.76 -8.02
C HIS A 42 -6.29 -4.01 -6.64
N LEU A 43 -6.58 -2.95 -5.88
CA LEU A 43 -7.21 -3.06 -4.55
C LEU A 43 -8.57 -3.77 -4.60
N LEU A 44 -9.34 -3.54 -5.66
CA LEU A 44 -10.63 -4.20 -5.85
C LEU A 44 -10.50 -5.72 -6.05
N TYR A 45 -9.51 -6.14 -6.85
CA TYR A 45 -9.28 -7.55 -7.15
C TYR A 45 -8.51 -8.28 -6.06
N ALA A 46 -7.40 -7.72 -5.59
CA ALA A 46 -6.51 -8.33 -4.59
C ALA A 46 -7.08 -8.21 -3.16
N GLY A 47 -7.79 -7.13 -2.86
CA GLY A 47 -8.39 -6.89 -1.54
C GLY A 47 -9.77 -7.51 -1.33
N HIS A 48 -10.34 -8.15 -2.36
CA HIS A 48 -11.67 -8.77 -2.36
C HIS A 48 -12.76 -7.87 -1.74
N VAL A 49 -13.10 -6.75 -2.38
CA VAL A 49 -14.00 -5.74 -1.78
C VAL A 49 -15.44 -6.28 -1.51
N LEU A 50 -16.05 -5.86 -0.40
CA LEU A 50 -17.49 -6.05 -0.13
C LEU A 50 -18.31 -4.98 -0.86
N PRO A 51 -19.42 -5.31 -1.55
CA PRO A 51 -20.57 -4.41 -1.54
C PRO A 51 -20.93 -4.22 -0.08
N SER A 52 -20.96 -2.99 0.41
CA SER A 52 -21.12 -2.68 1.83
C SER A 52 -22.37 -3.37 2.39
N LEU A 53 -22.20 -4.50 3.11
CA LEU A 53 -23.31 -5.24 3.73
C LEU A 53 -23.93 -4.47 4.90
N HIS A 54 -23.18 -3.51 5.44
CA HIS A 54 -23.64 -2.52 6.40
C HIS A 54 -23.47 -1.14 5.76
N PRO A 55 -24.46 -0.26 5.78
CA PRO A 55 -24.30 1.09 5.24
C PRO A 55 -23.27 1.83 6.10
N ARG A 56 -22.01 1.87 5.63
CA ARG A 56 -21.07 2.89 6.13
C ARG A 56 -21.54 4.25 5.59
N PRO A 57 -21.30 5.36 6.29
CA PRO A 57 -21.88 6.68 5.98
C PRO A 57 -21.63 7.22 4.56
N ARG A 58 -20.81 6.55 3.72
CA ARG A 58 -20.41 7.01 2.39
C ARG A 58 -20.38 5.96 1.28
N GLY A 59 -20.86 4.73 1.51
CA GLY A 59 -20.76 3.66 0.49
C GLY A 59 -19.31 3.26 0.19
N GLU A 60 -18.43 3.39 1.19
CA GLU A 60 -16.99 3.16 1.07
C GLU A 60 -16.66 1.70 0.76
N GLN A 61 -15.70 1.52 -0.14
CA GLN A 61 -15.18 0.21 -0.53
C GLN A 61 -14.08 -0.21 0.45
N VAL A 62 -14.34 -1.26 1.21
CA VAL A 62 -13.46 -1.75 2.28
C VAL A 62 -12.77 -3.04 1.87
N LEU A 63 -11.48 -3.17 2.18
CA LEU A 63 -10.70 -4.38 1.92
C LEU A 63 -11.12 -5.53 2.85
N ARG A 64 -11.39 -6.71 2.30
CA ARG A 64 -11.66 -7.95 3.09
C ARG A 64 -10.40 -8.67 3.53
N SER A 65 -9.29 -8.43 2.85
CA SER A 65 -7.97 -9.00 3.13
C SER A 65 -6.94 -7.89 3.20
N GLY A 66 -5.93 -8.07 4.04
CA GLY A 66 -4.76 -7.22 3.96
C GLY A 66 -4.04 -7.41 2.63
N VAL A 67 -3.43 -6.35 2.13
CA VAL A 67 -2.68 -6.33 0.87
C VAL A 67 -1.31 -5.72 1.06
N ALA A 68 -0.35 -6.16 0.25
CA ALA A 68 0.98 -5.58 0.15
C ALA A 68 1.41 -5.53 -1.31
N PHE A 69 1.82 -4.37 -1.79
CA PHE A 69 2.24 -4.15 -3.17
C PHE A 69 3.25 -3.01 -3.26
N TRP A 70 3.98 -2.95 -4.37
CA TRP A 70 4.99 -1.94 -4.64
C TRP A 70 4.47 -0.92 -5.65
N MET A 71 4.35 0.34 -5.23
CA MET A 71 4.07 1.46 -6.13
C MET A 71 5.37 2.06 -6.65
N TYR A 72 5.45 2.41 -7.93
CA TYR A 72 6.61 3.13 -8.46
C TYR A 72 6.23 4.27 -9.43
N PRO A 73 7.01 5.36 -9.47
CA PRO A 73 6.82 6.46 -10.41
C PRO A 73 6.97 6.00 -11.87
N THR A 74 6.04 6.42 -12.73
CA THR A 74 6.18 6.23 -14.18
C THR A 74 7.30 7.10 -14.76
N GLY A 75 8.01 6.56 -15.75
CA GLY A 75 9.10 7.26 -16.45
C GLY A 75 10.46 6.54 -16.40
N GLY A 76 10.57 5.46 -15.61
CA GLY A 76 11.75 4.60 -15.52
C GLY A 76 11.58 3.19 -16.12
N LYS A 77 12.53 2.28 -15.84
CA LYS A 77 12.44 0.85 -16.20
C LYS A 77 11.72 0.08 -15.08
N GLY A 78 10.43 0.36 -14.90
CA GLY A 78 9.67 -0.18 -13.76
C GLY A 78 10.12 0.47 -12.44
N PRO A 79 10.28 -0.30 -11.34
CA PRO A 79 10.68 0.23 -10.03
C PRO A 79 12.18 0.54 -9.94
N TYR A 80 12.87 0.62 -11.08
CA TYR A 80 14.31 0.88 -11.14
C TYR A 80 14.61 2.18 -11.89
N GLU A 81 15.53 2.96 -11.35
CA GLU A 81 16.12 4.13 -11.98
C GLU A 81 17.63 3.94 -12.18
N MET A 82 18.15 4.56 -13.25
CA MET A 82 19.59 4.62 -13.50
C MET A 82 20.14 5.91 -12.90
N LEU A 83 21.10 5.80 -12.01
CA LEU A 83 21.79 6.93 -11.40
C LEU A 83 22.85 7.50 -12.36
N PRO A 84 23.24 8.78 -12.19
CA PRO A 84 24.25 9.42 -13.06
C PRO A 84 25.62 8.73 -13.08
N ASP A 85 25.94 7.96 -12.05
CA ASP A 85 27.17 7.18 -11.93
C ASP A 85 27.09 5.77 -12.55
N GLY A 86 25.97 5.45 -13.22
CA GLY A 86 25.74 4.16 -13.86
C GLY A 86 25.25 3.05 -12.93
N ARG A 87 25.01 3.34 -11.64
CA ARG A 87 24.36 2.39 -10.73
C ARG A 87 22.85 2.32 -10.98
N VAL A 88 22.26 1.17 -10.68
CA VAL A 88 20.80 0.97 -10.68
C VAL A 88 20.30 1.07 -9.25
N ALA A 89 19.31 1.92 -9.00
CA ALA A 89 18.64 2.04 -7.72
C ALA A 89 17.17 1.62 -7.84
N LYS A 90 16.65 0.95 -6.80
CA LYS A 90 15.21 0.73 -6.65
C LYS A 90 14.58 2.01 -6.11
N HIS A 91 13.40 2.36 -6.62
CA HIS A 91 12.63 3.51 -6.17
C HIS A 91 11.15 3.17 -6.08
N GLY A 92 10.43 3.90 -5.25
CA GLY A 92 9.00 3.73 -5.03
C GLY A 92 8.62 3.48 -3.57
N LEU A 93 7.40 3.02 -3.39
CA LEU A 93 6.72 2.95 -2.10
C LEU A 93 6.20 1.53 -1.88
N LEU A 94 6.66 0.87 -0.82
CA LEU A 94 5.96 -0.30 -0.29
C LEU A 94 4.66 0.19 0.34
N VAL A 95 3.54 -0.35 -0.13
CA VAL A 95 2.24 -0.09 0.47
C VAL A 95 1.78 -1.35 1.16
N THR A 96 1.37 -1.21 2.42
CA THR A 96 0.69 -2.27 3.16
C THR A 96 -0.62 -1.72 3.69
N ALA A 97 -1.71 -2.47 3.55
CA ALA A 97 -3.00 -2.08 4.08
C ALA A 97 -3.65 -3.25 4.82
N GLU A 98 -4.25 -2.97 5.97
CA GLU A 98 -4.96 -3.99 6.75
C GLU A 98 -6.33 -4.32 6.15
N ARG A 99 -6.85 -5.51 6.51
CA ARG A 99 -8.27 -5.79 6.35
C ARG A 99 -9.07 -4.74 7.12
N GLY A 100 -10.01 -4.08 6.45
CA GLY A 100 -10.82 -3.02 7.04
C GLY A 100 -10.39 -1.61 6.65
N ALA A 101 -9.24 -1.43 6.00
CA ALA A 101 -8.88 -0.16 5.38
C ALA A 101 -9.82 0.15 4.20
N THR A 102 -10.11 1.43 3.95
CA THR A 102 -10.86 1.83 2.75
C THR A 102 -9.93 1.96 1.54
N VAL A 103 -10.47 1.69 0.35
CA VAL A 103 -9.75 1.95 -0.91
C VAL A 103 -9.32 3.41 -1.01
N GLN A 104 -10.16 4.34 -0.52
CA GLN A 104 -9.88 5.77 -0.55
C GLN A 104 -8.68 6.14 0.33
N ASP A 105 -8.61 5.59 1.55
CA ASP A 105 -7.49 5.84 2.47
C ASP A 105 -6.18 5.36 1.87
N VAL A 106 -6.18 4.19 1.21
CA VAL A 106 -5.00 3.67 0.53
C VAL A 106 -4.57 4.56 -0.63
N VAL A 107 -5.51 5.02 -1.45
CA VAL A 107 -5.22 5.93 -2.57
C VAL A 107 -4.64 7.26 -2.07
N LEU A 108 -5.25 7.86 -1.05
CA LEU A 108 -4.77 9.11 -0.45
C LEU A 108 -3.37 8.94 0.15
N ALA A 109 -3.15 7.86 0.91
CA ALA A 109 -1.85 7.58 1.51
C ALA A 109 -0.75 7.44 0.45
N VAL A 110 -1.04 6.78 -0.67
CA VAL A 110 -0.10 6.70 -1.80
C VAL A 110 0.16 8.07 -2.42
N GLN A 111 -0.87 8.89 -2.63
CA GLN A 111 -0.70 10.24 -3.20
C GLN A 111 0.16 11.14 -2.31
N GLU A 112 0.01 11.05 -0.99
CA GLU A 112 0.73 11.89 -0.03
C GLU A 112 2.17 11.44 0.23
N ARG A 113 2.45 10.13 0.08
CA ARG A 113 3.72 9.52 0.48
C ARG A 113 4.56 9.01 -0.69
N MET A 114 4.13 9.23 -1.93
CA MET A 114 4.90 8.77 -3.09
C MET A 114 6.25 9.49 -3.14
N PRO A 115 7.39 8.79 -3.01
CA PRO A 115 8.68 9.45 -3.06
C PRO A 115 9.03 9.79 -4.51
N GLU A 116 9.67 10.94 -4.72
CA GLU A 116 10.26 11.30 -6.02
C GLU A 116 11.48 10.41 -6.34
N ARG A 117 12.23 9.98 -5.31
CA ARG A 117 13.40 9.10 -5.40
C ARG A 117 13.53 8.24 -4.15
N GLY A 118 14.23 7.12 -4.30
CA GLY A 118 14.50 6.21 -3.19
C GLY A 118 13.28 5.39 -2.79
N VAL A 119 13.38 4.77 -1.62
CA VAL A 119 12.46 3.75 -1.14
C VAL A 119 11.78 4.21 0.13
N GLU A 120 10.46 4.12 0.17
CA GLU A 120 9.66 4.36 1.37
C GLU A 120 8.69 3.22 1.65
N HIS A 121 8.07 3.25 2.83
CA HIS A 121 6.99 2.35 3.23
C HIS A 121 5.85 3.14 3.85
N VAL A 122 4.62 2.85 3.43
CA VAL A 122 3.40 3.33 4.09
C VAL A 122 2.56 2.15 4.54
N HIS A 123 2.04 2.28 5.77
CA HIS A 123 1.08 1.36 6.34
C HIS A 123 -0.26 2.06 6.55
N VAL A 124 -1.34 1.45 6.04
CA VAL A 124 -2.70 1.95 6.16
C VAL A 124 -3.49 1.02 7.10
N PRO A 125 -3.81 1.47 8.32
CA PRO A 125 -4.53 0.66 9.29
C PRO A 125 -6.00 0.48 8.90
N ALA A 126 -6.69 -0.46 9.55
CA ALA A 126 -8.13 -0.60 9.38
C ALA A 126 -8.87 0.68 9.79
N SER A 127 -9.85 1.10 8.99
CA SER A 127 -10.67 2.27 9.29
C SER A 127 -11.73 1.87 10.32
N VAL A 128 -11.47 2.19 11.59
CA VAL A 128 -12.41 1.96 12.71
C VAL A 128 -13.57 2.95 12.57
N PRO A 129 -14.84 2.51 12.53
CA PRO A 129 -15.96 3.43 12.68
C PRO A 129 -15.92 4.05 14.09
N GLU A 130 -16.05 5.37 14.21
CA GLU A 130 -16.00 6.11 15.49
C GLU A 130 -17.16 5.79 16.48
N GLU A 131 -17.95 4.73 16.29
CA GLU A 131 -19.17 4.50 17.09
C GLU A 131 -19.08 3.36 18.12
N ASP A 132 -17.93 2.68 18.29
CA ASP A 132 -17.78 1.58 19.25
C ASP A 132 -16.68 1.84 20.32
N VAL A 133 -16.72 3.00 21.00
CA VAL A 133 -15.95 3.28 22.24
C VAL A 133 -16.87 3.57 23.42
#